data_AF-A0A235HLB8-F1
#
_entry.id   AF-A0A235HLB8-F1
#
_cell.length_a   1.000
_cell.length_b   1.000
_cell.length_c   1.000
_cell.angle_alpha   90.00
_cell.angle_beta   90.00
_cell.angle_gamma   90.00
#
_symmetry.space_group_name_H-M   'P 1'
#
loop_
_entity.id
_entity.type
_entity.pdbx_description
1 polymer ?
#
loop_
_entity_poly.entity_id
_entity_poly.type
_entity_poly.pdbx_seq_one_letter_code
_entity_poly.pdbx_strand_id
1 'polypeptide(L)'
;MPSPTTDLVRSYLKEIGRYPLLTPEQEITNARLVQQMMAIEEQRSNLALQLNREPTARELATLLGQTEAEVQSIVQQGQKAKHKMVTDNLRLVVSVAKKYQNHNLDFLDLLQEGALGLQRGI
;
A
#
# COMPACT_ATOMS: atom_id res chain seq x y z
N MET A 1 -26.31 15.40 21.21
CA MET A 1 -24.96 14.85 21.41
C MET A 1 -24.57 14.13 20.12
N PRO A 2 -23.47 14.47 19.45
CA PRO A 2 -23.04 13.74 18.25
C PRO A 2 -22.71 12.28 18.62
N SER A 3 -23.04 11.34 17.72
CA SER A 3 -22.82 9.90 17.90
C SER A 3 -21.31 9.59 17.91
N PRO A 4 -20.81 8.63 18.73
CA PRO A 4 -19.39 8.26 18.79
C PRO A 4 -18.78 7.89 17.42
N THR A 5 -19.60 7.38 16.50
CA THR A 5 -19.23 7.06 15.12
C THR A 5 -18.84 8.32 14.32
N THR A 6 -19.51 9.45 14.56
CA THR A 6 -19.23 10.72 13.89
C THR A 6 -17.86 11.29 14.27
N ASP A 7 -17.40 11.06 15.50
CA ASP A 7 -16.07 11.49 15.96
C ASP A 7 -14.96 10.61 15.38
N LEU A 8 -15.19 9.31 15.20
CA LEU A 8 -14.23 8.41 14.56
C LEU A 8 -13.99 8.81 13.10
N VAL A 9 -15.06 9.11 12.36
CA VAL A 9 -14.99 9.60 10.97
C VAL A 9 -14.22 10.92 10.89
N ARG A 10 -14.50 11.88 11.78
CA ARG A 10 -13.78 13.17 11.80
C ARG A 10 -12.30 13.01 12.12
N SER A 11 -11.96 12.12 13.07
CA SER A 11 -10.58 11.80 13.41
C SER A 11 -9.84 11.20 12.22
N TYR A 12 -10.45 10.21 11.54
CA TYR A 12 -9.89 9.57 10.35
C TYR A 12 -9.68 10.56 9.20
N LEU A 13 -10.69 11.41 8.92
CA LEU A 13 -10.60 12.47 7.89
C LEU A 13 -9.50 13.49 8.17
N LYS A 14 -9.23 13.78 9.45
CA LYS A 14 -8.19 14.73 9.88
C LYS A 14 -6.79 14.11 9.79
N GLU A 15 -6.63 12.83 10.09
CA GLU A 15 -5.36 12.12 9.95
C GLU A 15 -4.92 12.01 8.50
N ILE A 16 -5.80 11.54 7.62
CA ILE A 16 -5.48 11.42 6.19
C ILE A 16 -5.30 12.79 5.53
N GLY A 17 -5.99 13.83 6.00
CA GLY A 17 -5.87 15.22 5.52
C GLY A 17 -4.49 15.85 5.73
N ARG A 18 -3.60 15.23 6.52
CA ARG A 18 -2.24 15.72 6.79
C ARG A 18 -1.18 15.27 5.77
N TYR A 19 -1.44 14.24 4.97
CA TYR A 19 -0.45 13.68 4.05
C TYR A 19 -0.57 14.32 2.65
N PRO A 20 0.46 15.01 2.12
CA PRO A 20 0.37 15.66 0.81
C PRO A 20 0.13 14.65 -0.32
N LEU A 21 -0.57 15.06 -1.39
CA LEU A 21 -0.75 14.24 -2.59
C LEU A 21 0.61 13.92 -3.21
N LEU A 22 0.76 12.71 -3.75
CA LEU A 22 1.93 12.35 -4.55
C LEU A 22 1.97 13.23 -5.80
N THR A 23 3.16 13.68 -6.16
CA THR A 23 3.37 14.21 -7.52
C THR A 23 3.41 13.03 -8.51
N PRO A 24 3.09 13.23 -9.79
CA PRO A 24 3.18 12.17 -10.80
C PRO A 24 4.54 11.46 -10.81
N GLU A 25 5.63 12.18 -10.58
CA GLU A 25 6.97 11.63 -10.49
C GLU A 25 7.14 10.70 -9.27
N GLN A 26 6.53 11.08 -8.14
CA GLN A 26 6.56 10.26 -6.92
C GLN A 26 5.70 9.00 -7.07
N GLU A 27 4.56 9.08 -7.77
CA GLU A 27 3.75 7.91 -8.10
C GLU A 27 4.53 6.91 -8.95
N ILE A 28 5.19 7.37 -10.02
CA ILE A 28 6.02 6.53 -10.88
C ILE A 28 7.18 5.90 -10.10
N THR A 29 7.85 6.70 -9.26
CA THR A 29 8.98 6.23 -8.46
C THR A 29 8.55 5.16 -7.45
N ASN A 30 7.47 5.42 -6.71
CA ASN A 30 6.95 4.46 -5.74
C ASN A 30 6.44 3.19 -6.43
N ALA A 31 5.74 3.32 -7.56
CA ALA A 31 5.27 2.17 -8.33
C ALA A 31 6.43 1.27 -8.76
N ARG A 32 7.53 1.86 -9.25
CA ARG A 32 8.74 1.10 -9.62
C ARG A 32 9.34 0.35 -8.43
N LEU A 33 9.43 1.00 -7.26
CA LEU A 33 9.95 0.35 -6.03
C LEU A 33 9.06 -0.81 -5.58
N VAL A 34 7.73 -0.64 -5.65
CA VAL A 34 6.77 -1.72 -5.33
C VAL A 34 6.91 -2.87 -6.31
N GLN A 35 7.00 -2.60 -7.62
CA GLN A 35 7.20 -3.63 -8.65
C GLN A 35 8.50 -4.42 -8.43
N GLN A 36 9.60 -3.75 -8.10
CA GLN A 36 10.87 -4.42 -7.79
C GLN A 36 10.77 -5.34 -6.58
N MET A 37 10.13 -4.89 -5.49
CA MET A 37 9.88 -5.73 -4.32
C MET A 37 8.99 -6.92 -4.67
N MET A 38 7.91 -6.73 -5.44
CA MET A 38 7.02 -7.81 -5.85
C MET A 38 7.74 -8.88 -6.67
N ALA A 39 8.63 -8.48 -7.57
CA ALA A 39 9.46 -9.42 -8.32
C ALA A 39 10.37 -10.25 -7.40
N ILE A 40 10.96 -9.64 -6.37
CA ILE A 40 11.79 -10.36 -5.39
C ILE A 40 10.94 -11.35 -4.59
N GLU A 41 9.77 -10.96 -4.11
CA GLU A 41 8.85 -11.84 -3.38
C GLU A 41 8.33 -12.99 -4.27
N GLU A 42 8.10 -12.74 -5.55
CA GLU A 42 7.74 -13.80 -6.52
C GLU A 42 8.88 -14.81 -6.68
N GLN A 43 10.12 -14.34 -6.88
CA GLN A 43 11.28 -15.23 -6.95
C GLN A 43 11.47 -16.02 -5.65
N ARG A 44 11.27 -15.38 -4.50
CA ARG A 44 11.29 -16.04 -3.19
C ARG A 44 10.23 -17.14 -3.10
N SER A 45 9.00 -16.86 -3.52
CA SER A 45 7.90 -17.84 -3.53
C SER A 45 8.20 -19.01 -4.48
N ASN A 46 8.69 -18.73 -5.69
CA ASN A 46 9.05 -19.76 -6.66
C ASN A 46 10.16 -20.66 -6.13
N LEU A 47 11.18 -20.07 -5.51
CA LEU A 47 12.27 -20.83 -4.89
C LEU A 47 11.79 -21.62 -3.66
N ALA A 48 10.83 -21.07 -2.89
CA ALA A 48 10.24 -21.78 -1.77
C ALA A 48 9.50 -23.07 -2.20
N LEU A 49 8.78 -22.99 -3.31
CA LEU A 49 8.10 -24.14 -3.92
C LEU A 49 9.11 -25.19 -4.43
N GLN A 50 10.21 -24.76 -5.05
CA GLN A 50 11.25 -25.67 -5.53
C GLN A 50 11.98 -26.39 -4.40
N LEU A 51 12.26 -25.67 -3.31
CA LEU A 51 13.01 -26.20 -2.17
C LEU A 51 12.12 -26.93 -1.14
N ASN A 52 10.79 -26.81 -1.24
CA ASN A 52 9.83 -27.21 -0.21
C ASN A 52 10.18 -26.63 1.18
N ARG A 53 10.78 -25.43 1.20
CA ARG A 53 11.12 -24.67 2.42
C ARG A 53 11.31 -23.20 2.08
N GLU A 54 11.27 -22.34 3.08
CA GLU A 54 11.65 -20.94 2.90
C GLU A 54 13.11 -20.83 2.43
N PRO A 55 13.38 -20.09 1.33
CA PRO A 55 14.74 -19.82 0.90
C PRO A 55 15.43 -18.88 1.88
N THR A 56 16.71 -19.10 2.08
CA THR A 56 17.54 -18.19 2.89
C THR A 56 17.79 -16.89 2.13
N ALA A 57 18.08 -15.81 2.87
CA ALA A 57 18.44 -14.52 2.28
C ALA A 57 19.61 -14.65 1.28
N ARG A 58 20.58 -15.52 1.61
CA ARG A 58 21.72 -15.82 0.75
C ARG A 58 21.34 -16.50 -0.57
N GLU A 59 20.42 -17.46 -0.54
CA GLU A 59 19.95 -18.16 -1.74
C GLU A 59 19.20 -17.19 -2.67
N LEU A 60 18.37 -16.33 -2.10
CA LEU A 60 17.65 -15.30 -2.85
C LEU A 60 18.60 -14.26 -3.45
N ALA A 61 19.57 -13.78 -2.67
CA ALA A 61 20.64 -12.89 -3.13
C ALA A 61 21.46 -13.52 -4.27
N THR A 62 21.83 -14.79 -4.14
CA THR A 62 22.57 -15.54 -5.16
C THR A 62 21.76 -15.65 -6.46
N LEU A 63 20.46 -15.95 -6.37
CA LEU A 63 19.57 -16.04 -7.53
C LEU A 63 19.44 -14.71 -8.29
N LEU A 64 19.37 -13.60 -7.54
CA LEU A 64 19.23 -12.26 -8.09
C LEU A 64 20.56 -11.64 -8.55
N GLY A 65 21.69 -12.29 -8.29
CA GLY A 65 23.02 -11.74 -8.56
C GLY A 65 23.33 -10.48 -7.73
N GLN A 66 22.72 -10.38 -6.54
CA GLN A 66 22.82 -9.23 -5.64
C GLN A 66 23.36 -9.67 -4.28
N THR A 67 23.70 -8.71 -3.43
CA THR A 67 24.04 -8.97 -2.03
C THR A 67 22.78 -9.08 -1.17
N GLU A 68 22.87 -9.79 -0.04
CA GLU A 68 21.76 -9.91 0.92
C GLU A 68 21.26 -8.52 1.39
N ALA A 69 22.20 -7.59 1.60
CA ALA A 69 21.89 -6.22 2.00
C ALA A 69 21.12 -5.44 0.91
N GLU A 70 21.46 -5.63 -0.36
CA GLU A 70 20.75 -4.98 -1.47
C GLU A 70 19.33 -5.51 -1.60
N VAL A 71 19.15 -6.85 -1.59
CA VAL A 71 17.83 -7.48 -1.64
C VAL A 71 16.96 -6.99 -0.48
N GLN A 72 17.50 -6.99 0.73
CA GLN A 72 16.78 -6.51 1.90
C GLN A 72 16.44 -5.02 1.80
N SER A 73 17.35 -4.19 1.28
CA SER A 73 17.11 -2.78 1.06
C SER A 73 15.98 -2.54 0.05
N ILE A 74 15.96 -3.27 -1.07
CA ILE A 74 14.91 -3.17 -2.08
C ILE A 74 13.56 -3.55 -1.49
N VAL A 75 13.49 -4.66 -0.74
CA VAL A 75 12.25 -5.09 -0.09
C VAL A 75 11.74 -4.03 0.90
N GLN A 76 12.62 -3.49 1.75
CA GLN A 76 12.24 -2.43 2.69
C GLN A 76 11.77 -1.15 1.99
N GLN A 77 12.45 -0.74 0.91
CA GLN A 77 12.07 0.44 0.13
C GLN A 77 10.72 0.24 -0.57
N GLY A 78 10.51 -0.92 -1.19
CA GLY A 78 9.23 -1.27 -1.82
C GLY A 78 8.09 -1.33 -0.81
N GLN A 79 8.34 -1.81 0.41
CA GLN A 79 7.30 -1.86 1.44
C GLN A 79 6.92 -0.47 1.97
N LYS A 80 7.92 0.42 2.12
CA LYS A 80 7.68 1.84 2.43
C LYS A 80 6.93 2.54 1.29
N ALA A 81 7.32 2.29 0.04
CA ALA A 81 6.66 2.83 -1.14
C ALA A 81 5.21 2.36 -1.26
N LYS A 82 4.95 1.06 -1.03
CA LYS A 82 3.60 0.49 -0.99
C LYS A 82 2.75 1.17 0.08
N HIS A 83 3.28 1.31 1.29
CA HIS A 83 2.58 1.99 2.38
C HIS A 83 2.24 3.43 1.98
N LYS A 84 3.21 4.16 1.41
CA LYS A 84 3.02 5.52 0.93
C LYS A 84 1.94 5.63 -0.16
N MET A 85 1.95 4.73 -1.14
CA MET A 85 0.93 4.68 -2.18
C MET A 85 -0.46 4.40 -1.61
N VAL A 86 -0.58 3.50 -0.63
CA VAL A 86 -1.86 3.22 0.03
C VAL A 86 -2.34 4.43 0.82
N THR A 87 -1.50 5.05 1.65
CA THR A 87 -1.88 6.22 2.45
C THR A 87 -2.29 7.40 1.58
N ASP A 88 -1.60 7.62 0.47
CA ASP A 88 -1.85 8.75 -0.42
C ASP A 88 -3.14 8.49 -1.25
N ASN A 89 -3.44 7.24 -1.62
CA ASN A 89 -4.70 6.87 -2.29
C ASN A 89 -5.93 6.79 -1.35
N LEU A 90 -5.76 6.51 -0.06
CA LEU A 90 -6.87 6.58 0.92
C LEU A 90 -7.47 8.00 1.01
N ARG A 91 -6.69 9.05 0.70
CA ARG A 91 -7.22 10.42 0.53
C ARG A 91 -8.06 10.60 -0.74
N LEU A 92 -7.77 9.88 -1.82
CA LEU A 92 -8.62 9.88 -3.01
C LEU A 92 -9.99 9.28 -2.66
N VAL A 93 -10.01 8.16 -1.95
CA VAL A 93 -11.27 7.56 -1.47
C VAL A 93 -12.05 8.55 -0.63
N VAL A 94 -11.38 9.34 0.22
CA VAL A 94 -12.06 10.38 1.00
C VAL A 94 -12.47 11.61 0.21
N SER A 95 -11.68 12.07 -0.75
CA SER A 95 -12.09 13.22 -1.59
C SER A 95 -13.29 12.85 -2.46
N VAL A 96 -13.34 11.59 -2.91
CA VAL A 96 -14.49 10.98 -3.60
C VAL A 96 -15.66 10.83 -2.62
N ALA A 97 -15.47 10.25 -1.43
CA ALA A 97 -16.52 10.07 -0.44
C ALA A 97 -17.11 11.41 0.08
N LYS A 98 -16.29 12.48 0.20
CA LYS A 98 -16.77 13.84 0.50
C LYS A 98 -17.71 14.39 -0.56
N LYS A 99 -17.55 14.02 -1.85
CA LYS A 99 -18.52 14.38 -2.90
C LYS A 99 -19.86 13.65 -2.72
N TYR A 100 -19.86 12.48 -2.09
CA TYR A 100 -21.07 11.67 -1.84
C TYR A 100 -21.77 11.94 -0.50
N GLN A 101 -21.23 12.82 0.36
CA GLN A 101 -21.86 13.21 1.64
C GLN A 101 -23.26 13.83 1.50
N ASN A 102 -23.65 14.31 0.31
CA ASN A 102 -24.97 14.91 0.07
C ASN A 102 -26.06 13.88 -0.30
N HIS A 103 -25.77 12.58 -0.29
CA HIS A 103 -26.71 11.55 -0.76
C HIS A 103 -26.85 10.37 0.22
N ASN A 104 -27.32 10.61 1.46
CA ASN A 104 -27.95 9.64 2.40
C ASN A 104 -27.42 8.17 2.50
N LEU A 105 -26.23 7.86 2.01
CA LEU A 105 -25.60 6.55 2.03
C LEU A 105 -24.55 6.52 3.13
N ASP A 106 -24.51 5.41 3.86
CA ASP A 106 -23.66 5.24 5.03
C ASP A 106 -22.19 5.38 4.61
N PHE A 107 -21.60 6.53 4.91
CA PHE A 107 -20.28 6.97 4.47
C PHE A 107 -19.17 5.97 4.82
N LEU A 108 -19.40 5.14 5.84
CA LEU A 108 -18.50 4.09 6.27
C LEU A 108 -18.44 2.91 5.31
N ASP A 109 -19.54 2.54 4.66
CA ASP A 109 -19.58 1.41 3.73
C ASP A 109 -18.81 1.75 2.45
N LEU A 110 -18.98 2.97 1.92
CA LEU A 110 -18.23 3.47 0.75
C LEU A 110 -16.72 3.58 1.01
N LEU A 111 -16.33 3.94 2.23
CA LEU A 111 -14.93 4.03 2.63
C LEU A 111 -14.29 2.64 2.74
N GLN A 112 -15.00 1.67 3.31
CA GLN A 112 -14.53 0.28 3.40
C GLN A 112 -14.44 -0.37 2.02
N GLU A 113 -15.44 -0.19 1.16
CA GLU A 113 -15.40 -0.69 -0.22
C GLU A 113 -14.26 -0.05 -1.02
N GLY A 114 -14.05 1.27 -0.88
CA GLY A 114 -12.94 1.96 -1.55
C GLY A 114 -11.56 1.51 -1.08
N ALA A 115 -11.39 1.26 0.22
CA ALA A 115 -10.15 0.70 0.76
C ALA A 115 -9.89 -0.74 0.28
N LEU A 116 -10.92 -1.57 0.22
CA LEU A 116 -10.84 -2.93 -0.35
C LEU A 116 -10.55 -2.91 -1.85
N GLY A 117 -11.14 -1.96 -2.59
CA GLY A 117 -10.87 -1.75 -4.01
C GLY A 117 -9.42 -1.34 -4.28
N LEU A 118 -8.86 -0.46 -3.45
CA LEU A 118 -7.45 -0.09 -3.51
C LEU A 118 -6.52 -1.25 -3.19
N GLN A 119 -6.85 -2.13 -2.25
CA GLN A 119 -6.04 -3.33 -1.99
C GLN A 119 -6.05 -4.33 -3.14
N ARG A 120 -7.12 -4.37 -3.95
CA ARG A 120 -7.27 -5.28 -5.09
C ARG A 120 -6.70 -4.75 -6.41
N GLY A 121 -6.58 -3.43 -6.55
CA GLY A 121 -6.08 -2.76 -7.76
C GLY A 121 -4.57 -2.53 -7.80
N ILE A 122 -3.83 -3.01 -6.79
CA ILE A 122 -2.36 -2.97 -6.72
C ILE A 122 -1.81 -4.35 -7.05
#